data_AF-A0A537TGJ0-F1
#
_entry.id   AF-A0A537TGJ0-F1
#
_cell.length_a   1.000
_cell.length_b   1.000
_cell.length_c   1.000
_cell.angle_alpha   90.00
_cell.angle_beta   90.00
_cell.angle_gamma   90.00
#
_symmetry.space_group_name_H-M   'P 1'
#
loop_
_entity.id
_entity.type
_entity.pdbx_description
1 polymer ?
#
loop_
_entity_poly.entity_id
_entity_poly.type
_entity_poly.pdbx_seq_one_letter_code
_entity_poly.pdbx_strand_id
1 'polypeptide(L)' 'PGKTICVVGHGGVNRILLSHFLGILPKLERSPATNTSISVVVTDGTTHRVERLFASDHVS' A
#
# COMPACT_ATOMS: atom_id res chain seq x y z
N PRO A 1 -18.97 3.11 -3.43
CA PRO A 1 -18.71 1.97 -4.35
C PRO A 1 -18.20 2.48 -5.70
N GLY A 2 -17.22 1.82 -6.31
CA GLY A 2 -16.70 2.20 -7.64
C GLY A 2 -15.89 3.51 -7.69
N LYS A 3 -15.37 3.98 -6.55
CA LYS A 3 -14.52 5.18 -6.47
C LYS A 3 -13.09 4.79 -6.16
N THR A 4 -12.14 5.59 -6.65
CA THR A 4 -10.73 5.48 -6.28
C THR A 4 -10.41 6.51 -5.20
N ILE A 5 -9.73 6.06 -4.14
CA ILE A 5 -9.26 6.93 -3.05
C ILE A 5 -7.73 6.98 -3.12
N CYS A 6 -7.17 8.18 -3.02
CA CYS A 6 -5.73 8.38 -2.87
C CYS A 6 -5.41 8.66 -1.41
N VAL A 7 -4.53 7.85 -0.82
CA VAL A 7 -4.02 8.07 0.54
C VAL A 7 -2.55 8.47 0.42
N VAL A 8 -2.22 9.67 0.91
CA VAL A 8 -0.84 10.15 1.02
C VAL A 8 -0.45 10.11 2.49
N GLY A 9 0.52 9.24 2.81
CA GLY A 9 1.02 9.05 4.16
C GLY A 9 2.52 8.88 4.19
N HIS A 10 3.07 8.89 5.41
CA HIS A 10 4.49 8.64 5.65
C HIS A 10 4.81 7.15 5.53
N GLY A 11 6.10 6.82 5.38
CA GLY A 11 6.55 5.44 5.20
C GLY A 11 6.07 4.46 6.28
N GLY A 12 5.98 4.89 7.55
CA GLY A 12 5.46 4.05 8.64
C GLY A 12 3.96 3.79 8.53
N VAL A 13 3.17 4.83 8.25
CA VAL A 13 1.71 4.72 8.07
C VAL A 13 1.37 3.81 6.89
N ASN A 14 2.05 4.01 5.76
CA ASN A 14 1.80 3.22 4.56
C ASN A 14 2.12 1.74 4.79
N ARG A 15 3.20 1.42 5.52
CA ARG A 15 3.56 0.03 5.88
C ARG A 15 2.50 -0.62 6.76
N ILE A 16 1.99 0.08 7.77
CA ILE A 16 0.92 -0.45 8.63
C ILE A 16 -0.34 -0.73 7.82
N LEU A 17 -0.76 0.20 6.95
CA LEU A 17 -1.94 0.02 6.10
C LEU A 17 -1.75 -1.17 5.14
N LEU A 18 -0.61 -1.27 4.48
CA LEU A 18 -0.34 -2.37 3.53
C LEU A 18 -0.24 -3.71 4.24
N SER A 19 0.39 -3.76 5.41
CA SER A 19 0.46 -4.98 6.24
C SER A 19 -0.91 -5.44 6.74
N HIS A 20 -1.82 -4.49 7.01
CA HIS A 20 -3.22 -4.80 7.31
C HIS A 20 -3.90 -5.47 6.12
N PHE A 21 -3.81 -4.87 4.93
CA PHE A 21 -4.40 -5.42 3.71
C PHE A 21 -3.69 -6.67 3.16
N LEU A 22 -2.54 -7.03 3.72
CA LEU A 22 -1.87 -8.30 3.43
C LEU A 22 -2.17 -9.38 4.48
N GLY A 23 -2.86 -9.04 5.58
CA GLY A 23 -3.10 -9.96 6.69
C GLY A 23 -1.84 -10.32 7.49
N ILE A 24 -0.81 -9.47 7.45
CA ILE A 24 0.52 -9.76 8.04
C ILE A 24 0.97 -8.71 9.07
N LEU A 25 0.05 -7.91 9.63
CA LEU A 25 0.42 -6.93 10.66
C LEU A 25 1.29 -7.58 11.77
N PRO A 26 2.34 -6.89 12.26
CA PRO A 26 2.83 -5.56 11.89
C PRO A 26 4.08 -5.59 10.96
N LYS A 27 4.16 -6.52 10.00
CA LYS A 27 5.36 -6.70 9.15
C LYS A 27 5.61 -5.53 8.17
N LEU A 28 6.60 -5.67 7.29
CA LEU A 28 7.07 -4.70 6.28
C LEU A 28 7.90 -3.52 6.83
N GLU A 29 8.30 -3.53 8.11
CA GLU A 29 9.11 -2.45 8.69
C GLU A 29 10.46 -2.29 7.98
N ARG A 30 11.01 -3.38 7.43
CA ARG A 30 12.27 -3.41 6.67
C ARG A 30 12.10 -3.43 5.15
N SER A 31 10.86 -3.41 4.64
CA SER A 31 10.65 -3.44 3.20
C SER A 31 11.17 -2.15 2.57
N PRO A 32 12.00 -2.22 1.52
CA PRO A 32 12.49 -1.04 0.83
C PRO A 32 11.30 -0.32 0.19
N ALA A 33 11.25 0.99 0.38
CA ALA A 33 10.27 1.86 -0.25
C ALA A 33 10.92 3.24 -0.43
N THR A 34 10.82 3.79 -1.64
CA THR A 34 11.31 5.14 -1.93
C THR A 34 10.24 6.18 -1.63
N ASN A 35 10.66 7.44 -1.55
CA ASN A 35 9.72 8.57 -1.61
C ASN A 35 8.88 8.46 -2.88
N THR A 36 7.63 8.92 -2.77
CA THR A 36 6.60 8.88 -3.83
C THR A 36 6.29 7.50 -4.40
N SER A 37 6.74 6.41 -3.77
CA SER A 37 6.35 5.05 -4.19
C SER A 37 4.83 4.83 -4.10
N ILE A 38 4.30 4.07 -5.06
CA ILE A 38 2.87 3.83 -5.25
C ILE A 38 2.55 2.39 -4.86
N SER A 39 1.55 2.24 -3.98
CA SER A 39 0.94 0.94 -3.69
C SER A 39 -0.55 1.00 -4.01
N VAL A 40 -1.11 -0.11 -4.49
CA VAL A 40 -2.50 -0.19 -4.92
C VAL A 40 -3.19 -1.32 -4.20
N VAL A 41 -4.29 -1.00 -3.54
CA VAL A 41 -5.19 -1.98 -2.92
C VAL A 41 -6.53 -1.90 -3.64
N VAL A 42 -6.99 -3.04 -4.16
CA VAL A 42 -8.33 -3.19 -4.72
C VAL A 42 -9.20 -3.89 -3.70
N THR A 43 -10.40 -3.36 -3.46
CA THR A 43 -11.35 -3.91 -2.50
C THR A 43 -12.78 -3.78 -3.02
N ASP A 44 -13.59 -4.80 -2.74
CA ASP A 44 -15.05 -4.79 -2.97
C ASP A 44 -15.84 -4.42 -1.68
N GLY A 45 -15.13 -4.11 -0.59
CA GLY A 45 -15.69 -3.85 0.74
C GLY A 45 -15.79 -5.08 1.66
N THR A 46 -15.61 -6.29 1.12
CA THR A 46 -15.59 -7.57 1.84
C THR A 46 -14.22 -8.23 1.76
N THR A 47 -13.64 -8.26 0.56
CA THR A 47 -12.31 -8.79 0.26
C THR A 47 -11.40 -7.66 -0.21
N HIS A 48 -10.09 -7.88 -0.09
CA HIS A 48 -9.10 -6.94 -0.56
C HIS A 48 -7.88 -7.67 -1.13
N ARG A 49 -7.23 -7.04 -2.10
CA ARG A 49 -5.99 -7.51 -2.74
C ARG A 49 -5.02 -6.36 -2.92
N VAL A 50 -3.77 -6.56 -2.51
CA VAL A 50 -2.67 -5.65 -2.84
C VAL A 50 -2.17 -5.99 -4.24
N GLU A 51 -2.36 -5.10 -5.20
CA GLU A 51 -1.94 -5.30 -6.60
C GLU A 51 -0.56 -4.74 -6.90
N ARG A 52 -0.17 -3.68 -6.20
CA ARG A 52 1.16 -3.07 -6.31
C ARG A 52 1.68 -2.73 -4.94
N LEU A 53 2.97 -2.99 -4.72
CA LEU A 53 3.64 -2.74 -3.45
C LEU A 53 4.90 -1.92 -3.71
N PHE A 54 4.94 -0.70 -3.15
CA PHE A 54 6.09 0.23 -3.22
C PHE A 54 6.67 0.46 -4.63
N ALA A 55 5.84 0.51 -5.66
CA ALA A 55 6.30 0.70 -7.04
C ALA A 55 6.81 2.13 -7.27
N SER A 56 7.98 2.28 -7.90
CA SER A 56 8.64 3.57 -8.13
C SER A 56 9.03 3.81 -9.58
N ASP A 57 8.45 3.05 -10.51
CA ASP A 57 8.82 3.06 -11.95
C ASP A 57 8.65 4.43 -12.63
N HIS A 58 7.87 5.34 -12.04
CA HIS A 58 7.63 6.69 -12.58
C HIS A 58 8.72 7.72 -12.23
N VAL A 59 9.64 7.36 -11.33
CA VAL A 59 10.76 8.21 -10.87
C VAL A 59 12.12 7.53 -11.06
N SER A 60 12.14 6.36 -11.70
CA SER A 60 13.33 5.52 -11.90
C SER A 60 13.66 5.38 -13.37
#